data_AF-A0A935XNW2-F1
#
_entry.id   AF-A0A935XNW2-F1
#
_cell.length_a   1.000
_cell.length_b   1.000
_cell.length_c   1.000
_cell.angle_alpha   90.00
_cell.angle_beta   90.00
_cell.angle_gamma   90.00
#
_symmetry.space_group_name_H-M   'P 1'
#
loop_
_entity.id
_entity.type
_entity.pdbx_description
1 polymer ?
#
loop_
_entity_poly.entity_id
_entity_poly.type
_entity_poly.pdbx_seq_one_letter_code
_entity_poly.pdbx_strand_id
1 'polypeptide(L)'
;MGLARDYVADTLRDAMLRDPNEIRRRLHTVALVTQEYLAYEDAAALLKGWLDLKAGRVQTPLEVIYGYRPGQAKLDLVLQDHSVVTGADLFERLDLSQWIPPAFAEWYPQLDLEKTVRLGCDFVVNDCRRNQKKAGVTAFNKFKHGLFLVPSAVEYVPELPDSPAALIPNVVDATAKESYPLAVYAFPSDDESLEERGRVVHFVSRTLRLLVALYLSSHFPNDVAREWPGEPRAMFASTNMLDILELIQEVTRKR
;
A
#
# COMPACT_ATOMS: atom_id res chain seq x y z
N MET A 1 -10.89 -8.73 -4.29
CA MET A 1 -11.12 -7.26 -4.25
C MET A 1 -10.07 -6.45 -5.00
N GLY A 2 -8.81 -6.90 -5.13
CA GLY A 2 -7.75 -6.19 -5.89
C GLY A 2 -8.11 -5.90 -7.35
N LEU A 3 -8.46 -6.93 -8.13
CA LEU A 3 -8.84 -6.80 -9.55
C LEU A 3 -10.01 -5.82 -9.81
N ALA A 4 -10.97 -5.75 -8.88
CA ALA A 4 -12.08 -4.79 -8.97
C ALA A 4 -11.63 -3.37 -8.63
N ARG A 5 -10.70 -3.20 -7.67
CA ARG A 5 -10.07 -1.89 -7.39
C ARG A 5 -9.21 -1.44 -8.57
N ASP A 6 -8.50 -2.37 -9.22
CA ASP A 6 -7.61 -2.09 -10.36
C ASP A 6 -8.39 -1.61 -11.59
N TYR A 7 -9.44 -2.34 -11.98
CA TYR A 7 -10.32 -1.97 -13.11
C TYR A 7 -11.04 -0.64 -12.88
N VAL A 8 -11.48 -0.40 -11.65
CA VAL A 8 -12.13 0.85 -11.24
C VAL A 8 -11.12 2.01 -11.29
N ALA A 9 -9.89 1.84 -10.80
CA ALA A 9 -8.89 2.92 -10.80
C ALA A 9 -8.50 3.40 -12.20
N ASP A 10 -8.16 2.49 -13.13
CA ASP A 10 -7.71 2.88 -14.48
C ASP A 10 -8.85 3.43 -15.36
N THR A 11 -10.02 2.80 -15.32
CA THR A 11 -11.18 3.23 -16.14
C THR A 11 -11.82 4.51 -15.60
N LEU A 12 -11.84 4.71 -14.27
CA LEU A 12 -12.29 5.98 -13.70
C LEU A 12 -11.27 7.09 -13.90
N ARG A 13 -9.96 6.85 -13.84
CA ARG A 13 -8.94 7.89 -14.06
C ARG A 13 -9.14 8.57 -15.42
N ASP A 14 -9.24 7.79 -16.49
CA ASP A 14 -9.39 8.32 -17.85
C ASP A 14 -10.75 8.99 -18.08
N ALA A 15 -11.81 8.52 -17.42
CA ALA A 15 -13.13 9.16 -17.43
C ALA A 15 -13.15 10.47 -16.61
N MET A 16 -12.34 10.57 -15.56
CA MET A 16 -12.27 11.72 -14.65
C MET A 16 -11.41 12.86 -15.19
N LEU A 17 -10.29 12.58 -15.85
CA LEU A 17 -9.51 13.59 -16.58
C LEU A 17 -10.36 14.28 -17.66
N ARG A 18 -11.41 13.61 -18.14
CA ARG A 18 -12.35 14.12 -19.14
C ARG A 18 -13.64 14.70 -18.53
N ASP A 19 -13.85 14.61 -17.21
CA ASP A 19 -15.07 15.11 -16.57
C ASP A 19 -14.99 16.64 -16.41
N PRO A 20 -15.89 17.43 -16.99
CA PRO A 20 -15.87 18.88 -16.88
C PRO A 20 -16.23 19.40 -15.47
N ASN A 21 -16.80 18.57 -14.60
CA ASN A 21 -17.25 18.94 -13.26
C ASN A 21 -16.11 18.89 -12.22
N GLU A 22 -15.72 20.06 -11.72
CA GLU A 22 -14.65 20.26 -10.74
C GLU A 22 -14.87 19.54 -9.40
N ILE A 23 -16.12 19.47 -8.92
CA ILE A 23 -16.46 18.78 -7.66
C ILE A 23 -16.26 17.26 -7.82
N ARG A 24 -16.61 16.69 -8.97
CA ARG A 24 -16.42 15.25 -9.23
C ARG A 24 -14.95 14.88 -9.32
N ARG A 25 -14.14 15.71 -9.99
CA ARG A 25 -12.67 15.54 -10.02
C ARG A 25 -12.08 15.57 -8.61
N ARG A 26 -12.51 16.51 -7.76
CA ARG A 26 -12.09 16.61 -6.35
C ARG A 26 -12.47 15.39 -5.51
N LEU A 27 -13.69 14.85 -5.67
CA LEU A 27 -14.10 13.62 -4.98
C LEU A 27 -13.28 12.41 -5.40
N HIS A 28 -12.85 12.35 -6.66
CA HIS A 28 -11.94 11.30 -7.13
C HIS A 28 -10.55 11.41 -6.50
N THR A 29 -9.97 12.61 -6.42
CA THR A 29 -8.72 12.84 -5.69
C THR A 29 -8.81 12.37 -4.25
N VAL A 30 -9.91 12.68 -3.56
CA VAL A 30 -10.17 12.17 -2.20
C VAL A 30 -10.20 10.64 -2.18
N ALA A 31 -10.88 10.01 -3.15
CA ALA A 31 -10.93 8.56 -3.24
C ALA A 31 -9.55 7.93 -3.47
N LEU A 32 -8.72 8.49 -4.35
CA LEU A 32 -7.34 8.02 -4.58
C LEU A 32 -6.46 8.16 -3.34
N VAL A 33 -6.50 9.32 -2.68
CA VAL A 33 -5.80 9.53 -1.40
C VAL A 33 -6.30 8.54 -0.34
N THR A 34 -7.61 8.28 -0.29
CA THR A 34 -8.19 7.26 0.60
C THR A 34 -7.61 5.88 0.29
N GLN A 35 -7.57 5.48 -0.98
CA GLN A 35 -7.05 4.18 -1.41
C GLN A 35 -5.56 4.03 -1.11
N GLU A 36 -4.76 5.08 -1.32
CA GLU A 36 -3.32 5.08 -1.03
C GLU A 36 -3.07 4.85 0.47
N TYR A 37 -3.76 5.60 1.34
CA TYR A 37 -3.60 5.43 2.78
C TYR A 37 -4.15 4.09 3.28
N LEU A 38 -5.22 3.58 2.68
CA LEU A 38 -5.68 2.20 2.93
C LEU A 38 -4.62 1.17 2.51
N ALA A 39 -3.95 1.37 1.38
CA ALA A 39 -2.89 0.46 0.94
C ALA A 39 -1.69 0.45 1.91
N TYR A 40 -1.29 1.61 2.42
CA TYR A 40 -0.25 1.68 3.46
C TYR A 40 -0.67 1.03 4.78
N GLU A 41 -1.94 1.17 5.16
CA GLU A 41 -2.55 0.54 6.32
C GLU A 41 -2.58 -1.00 6.16
N ASP A 42 -3.02 -1.50 5.00
CA ASP A 42 -3.03 -2.93 4.66
C ASP A 42 -1.60 -3.49 4.69
N ALA A 43 -0.61 -2.75 4.15
CA ALA A 43 0.79 -3.13 4.20
C ALA A 43 1.29 -3.26 5.65
N ALA A 44 0.99 -2.25 6.48
CA ALA A 44 1.43 -2.26 7.87
C ALA A 44 0.80 -3.41 8.67
N ALA A 45 -0.49 -3.72 8.45
CA ALA A 45 -1.18 -4.83 9.12
C ALA A 45 -0.60 -6.19 8.72
N LEU A 46 -0.41 -6.45 7.43
CA LEU A 46 0.15 -7.70 6.91
C LEU A 46 1.60 -7.89 7.38
N LEU A 47 2.44 -6.86 7.23
CA LEU A 47 3.83 -6.91 7.66
C LEU A 47 3.96 -7.12 9.16
N LYS A 48 3.13 -6.47 9.98
CA LYS A 48 3.12 -6.71 11.43
C LYS A 48 2.82 -8.17 11.74
N GLY A 49 1.82 -8.76 11.09
CA GLY A 49 1.48 -10.17 11.27
C GLY A 49 2.65 -11.10 10.96
N TRP A 50 3.33 -10.91 9.83
CA TRP A 50 4.47 -11.75 9.45
C TRP A 50 5.72 -11.51 10.29
N LEU A 51 6.00 -10.26 10.64
CA LEU A 51 7.15 -9.92 11.49
C LEU A 51 6.95 -10.41 12.93
N ASP A 52 5.74 -10.31 13.49
CA ASP A 52 5.40 -10.87 14.80
C ASP A 52 5.49 -12.41 14.79
N LEU A 53 5.06 -13.06 13.70
CA LEU A 53 5.23 -14.50 13.53
C LEU A 53 6.72 -14.87 13.56
N LYS A 54 7.55 -14.18 12.77
CA LYS A 54 9.01 -14.45 12.72
C LYS A 54 9.72 -14.14 14.03
N ALA A 55 9.22 -13.16 14.79
CA ALA A 55 9.69 -12.86 16.14
C ALA A 55 9.18 -13.85 17.22
N GLY A 56 8.33 -14.82 16.85
CA GLY A 56 7.74 -15.79 17.79
C GLY A 56 6.71 -15.18 18.75
N ARG A 57 6.17 -14.00 18.43
CA ARG A 57 5.19 -13.29 19.26
C ARG A 57 3.76 -13.79 19.03
N VAL A 58 3.49 -14.36 17.87
CA VAL A 58 2.20 -14.97 17.50
C VAL A 58 2.42 -16.32 16.82
N GLN A 59 1.40 -17.18 16.82
CA GLN A 59 1.47 -18.49 16.16
C GLN A 59 1.05 -18.43 14.68
N THR A 60 0.20 -17.47 14.33
CA THR A 60 -0.21 -17.21 12.95
C THR A 60 -0.31 -15.71 12.69
N PRO A 61 0.07 -15.22 11.48
CA PRO A 61 -0.08 -13.81 11.14
C PRO A 61 -1.56 -13.38 11.14
N LEU A 62 -2.49 -14.34 10.98
CA LEU A 62 -3.93 -14.09 11.01
C LEU A 62 -4.43 -13.54 12.35
N GLU A 63 -3.81 -13.91 13.47
CA GLU A 63 -4.16 -13.37 14.79
C GLU A 63 -4.02 -11.84 14.81
N VAL A 64 -2.94 -11.34 14.20
CA VAL A 64 -2.69 -9.90 14.10
C VAL A 64 -3.61 -9.25 13.08
N ILE A 65 -3.81 -9.88 11.92
CA ILE A 65 -4.62 -9.33 10.82
C ILE A 65 -6.10 -9.22 11.24
N TYR A 66 -6.67 -10.23 11.90
CA TYR A 66 -8.07 -10.19 12.36
C TYR A 66 -8.27 -9.26 13.56
N GLY A 67 -7.25 -9.09 14.41
CA GLY A 67 -7.28 -8.15 15.52
C GLY A 67 -7.14 -6.69 15.09
N TYR A 68 -6.79 -6.44 13.84
CA TYR A 68 -6.44 -5.13 13.34
C TYR A 68 -7.66 -4.19 13.24
N ARG A 69 -7.54 -2.99 13.82
CA ARG A 69 -8.57 -1.95 13.73
C ARG A 69 -8.12 -0.86 12.77
N PRO A 70 -9.00 -0.42 11.85
CA PRO A 70 -8.63 0.63 10.93
C PRO A 70 -8.26 1.95 11.65
N GLY A 71 -7.25 2.64 11.14
CA GLY A 71 -6.64 3.85 11.66
C GLY A 71 -5.52 3.66 12.68
N GLN A 72 -5.12 2.41 13.01
CA GLN A 72 -4.17 2.13 14.10
C GLN A 72 -2.75 1.74 13.67
N ALA A 73 -2.56 1.08 12.53
CA ALA A 73 -1.26 0.71 11.99
C ALA A 73 -0.63 1.87 11.26
N LYS A 74 0.59 2.12 11.69
CA LYS A 74 1.51 3.03 11.05
C LYS A 74 2.68 2.16 10.65
N LEU A 75 2.96 2.11 9.36
CA LEU A 75 4.01 1.30 8.78
C LEU A 75 5.36 1.62 9.45
N ASP A 76 5.63 2.91 9.66
CA ASP A 76 6.77 3.42 10.43
C ASP A 76 6.94 2.69 11.79
N LEU A 77 5.87 2.61 12.59
CA LEU A 77 5.95 2.04 13.94
C LEU A 77 6.16 0.53 13.90
N VAL A 78 5.53 -0.15 12.93
CA VAL A 78 5.72 -1.59 12.71
C VAL A 78 7.18 -1.86 12.34
N LEU A 79 7.74 -1.13 11.38
CA LEU A 79 9.12 -1.30 10.96
C LEU A 79 10.11 -1.00 12.10
N GLN A 80 9.87 0.05 12.88
CA GLN A 80 10.70 0.40 14.05
C GLN A 80 10.68 -0.68 15.13
N ASP A 81 9.50 -1.20 15.49
CA ASP A 81 9.35 -2.23 16.53
C ASP A 81 10.08 -3.55 16.17
N HIS A 82 10.25 -3.81 14.87
CA HIS A 82 11.00 -4.96 14.37
C HIS A 82 12.44 -4.62 13.92
N SER A 83 12.91 -3.40 14.18
CA SER A 83 14.26 -2.93 13.80
C SER A 83 14.55 -3.09 12.30
N VAL A 84 13.57 -2.80 11.45
CA VAL A 84 13.69 -2.80 9.99
C VAL A 84 13.97 -1.37 9.52
N VAL A 85 15.16 -1.13 8.97
CA VAL A 85 15.59 0.20 8.52
C VAL A 85 15.60 0.30 6.99
N THR A 86 15.99 -0.79 6.31
CA THR A 86 16.12 -0.90 4.86
C THR A 86 15.22 -2.00 4.27
N GLY A 87 15.01 -2.01 2.96
CA GLY A 87 14.30 -3.11 2.31
C GLY A 87 15.05 -4.45 2.39
N ALA A 88 16.39 -4.42 2.44
CA ALA A 88 17.20 -5.60 2.71
C ALA A 88 16.91 -6.17 4.12
N ASP A 89 16.81 -5.31 5.14
CA ASP A 89 16.44 -5.74 6.49
C ASP A 89 15.06 -6.39 6.49
N LEU A 90 14.09 -5.83 5.76
CA LEU A 90 12.75 -6.40 5.67
C LEU A 90 12.78 -7.79 5.01
N PHE A 91 13.52 -7.91 3.91
CA PHE A 91 13.69 -9.17 3.18
C PHE A 91 14.30 -10.26 4.08
N GLU A 92 15.33 -9.91 4.86
CA GLU A 92 15.99 -10.82 5.78
C GLU A 92 15.13 -11.16 7.00
N ARG A 93 14.48 -10.18 7.62
CA ARG A 93 13.63 -10.39 8.82
C ARG A 93 12.43 -11.28 8.53
N LEU A 94 11.88 -11.17 7.33
CA LEU A 94 10.81 -12.05 6.86
C LEU A 94 11.33 -13.36 6.27
N ASP A 95 12.65 -13.49 6.08
CA ASP A 95 13.30 -14.68 5.52
C ASP A 95 12.65 -15.07 4.18
N LEU A 96 12.45 -14.07 3.32
CA LEU A 96 11.67 -14.19 2.09
C LEU A 96 12.32 -15.11 1.06
N SER A 97 13.63 -15.34 1.16
CA SER A 97 14.33 -16.32 0.32
C SER A 97 13.75 -17.73 0.49
N GLN A 98 13.28 -18.10 1.69
CA GLN A 98 12.64 -19.39 1.95
C GLN A 98 11.19 -19.45 1.43
N TRP A 99 10.59 -18.30 1.12
CA TRP A 99 9.22 -18.26 0.59
C TRP A 99 9.20 -18.39 -0.93
N ILE A 100 10.31 -18.10 -1.59
CA ILE A 100 10.48 -18.24 -3.03
C ILE A 100 10.50 -19.73 -3.39
N PRO A 101 9.58 -20.22 -4.24
CA PRO A 101 9.61 -21.62 -4.66
C PRO A 101 10.93 -21.94 -5.37
N PRO A 102 11.69 -22.98 -4.97
CA PRO A 102 12.98 -23.30 -5.57
C PRO A 102 12.90 -23.53 -7.09
N ALA A 103 11.80 -24.13 -7.54
CA ALA A 103 11.55 -24.41 -8.95
C ALA A 103 11.02 -23.20 -9.75
N PHE A 104 10.86 -22.02 -9.13
CA PHE A 104 10.34 -20.83 -9.84
C PHE A 104 11.18 -20.47 -11.06
N ALA A 105 12.51 -20.51 -10.92
CA ALA A 105 13.44 -20.24 -12.02
C ALA A 105 13.35 -21.29 -13.15
N GLU A 106 12.88 -22.51 -12.86
CA GLU A 106 12.63 -23.52 -13.89
C GLU A 106 11.30 -23.28 -14.61
N TRP A 107 10.27 -22.84 -13.88
CA TRP A 107 8.95 -22.54 -14.45
C TRP A 107 8.97 -21.29 -15.33
N TYR A 108 9.78 -20.29 -14.94
CA TYR A 108 9.87 -18.98 -15.57
C TYR A 108 11.33 -18.50 -15.66
N PRO A 109 12.17 -19.12 -16.51
CA PRO A 109 13.62 -18.85 -16.58
C PRO A 109 14.00 -17.42 -16.96
N GLN A 110 13.07 -16.70 -17.60
CA GLN A 110 13.24 -15.30 -18.01
C GLN A 110 12.81 -14.29 -16.93
N LEU A 111 12.31 -14.75 -15.78
CA LEU A 111 11.77 -13.92 -14.70
C LEU A 111 12.66 -13.98 -13.46
N ASP A 112 12.83 -12.84 -12.81
CA ASP A 112 13.59 -12.72 -11.56
C ASP A 112 12.64 -12.35 -10.41
N LEU A 113 12.15 -13.39 -9.74
CA LEU A 113 11.23 -13.25 -8.61
C LEU A 113 11.94 -12.64 -7.40
N GLU A 114 13.18 -13.04 -7.11
CA GLU A 114 13.92 -12.51 -5.97
C GLU A 114 14.15 -11.01 -6.11
N LYS A 115 14.62 -10.56 -7.29
CA LYS A 115 14.74 -9.13 -7.61
C LYS A 115 13.43 -8.39 -7.40
N THR A 116 12.32 -8.97 -7.85
CA THR A 116 10.99 -8.36 -7.71
C THR A 116 10.59 -8.22 -6.24
N VAL A 117 10.80 -9.25 -5.43
CA VAL A 117 10.49 -9.22 -3.99
C VAL A 117 11.40 -8.23 -3.25
N ARG A 118 12.69 -8.17 -3.57
CA ARG A 118 13.62 -7.20 -3.00
C ARG A 118 13.21 -5.76 -3.32
N LEU A 119 12.90 -5.48 -4.58
CA LEU A 119 12.40 -4.17 -4.98
C LEU A 119 11.09 -3.80 -4.26
N GLY A 120 10.18 -4.77 -4.09
CA GLY A 120 8.96 -4.59 -3.31
C GLY A 120 9.26 -4.22 -1.85
N CYS A 121 10.25 -4.87 -1.22
CA CYS A 121 10.69 -4.55 0.13
C CYS A 121 11.27 -3.13 0.22
N ASP A 122 12.14 -2.76 -0.73
CA ASP A 122 12.72 -1.41 -0.80
C ASP A 122 11.64 -0.35 -0.97
N PHE A 123 10.66 -0.57 -1.85
CA PHE A 123 9.57 0.36 -2.05
C PHE A 123 8.70 0.53 -0.79
N VAL A 124 8.40 -0.56 -0.08
CA VAL A 124 7.62 -0.47 1.16
C VAL A 124 8.40 0.25 2.26
N VAL A 125 9.69 -0.04 2.42
CA VAL A 125 10.49 0.58 3.49
C VAL A 125 10.89 2.01 3.17
N ASN A 126 11.18 2.35 1.92
CA ASN A 126 11.68 3.66 1.54
C ASN A 126 10.54 4.61 1.15
N ASP A 127 9.67 4.20 0.23
CA ASP A 127 8.65 5.08 -0.33
C ASP A 127 7.40 5.10 0.54
N CYS A 128 6.82 3.93 0.87
CA CYS A 128 5.57 3.88 1.63
C CYS A 128 5.74 4.46 3.04
N ARG A 129 6.86 4.15 3.72
CA ARG A 129 7.20 4.73 5.03
C ARG A 129 7.32 6.26 4.97
N ARG A 130 7.98 6.81 3.94
CA ARG A 130 8.16 8.26 3.78
C ARG A 130 6.83 8.96 3.47
N ASN A 131 5.97 8.31 2.67
CA ASN A 131 4.73 8.90 2.18
C ASN A 131 3.59 8.81 3.20
N GLN A 132 3.61 7.86 4.13
CA GLN A 132 2.63 7.74 5.22
C GLN A 132 2.88 8.77 6.36
N LYS A 133 2.83 10.07 6.05
CA LYS A 133 3.07 11.17 7.00
C LYS A 133 2.05 11.15 8.15
N LYS A 134 2.48 11.41 9.38
CA LYS A 134 1.61 11.43 10.59
C LYS A 134 0.39 12.36 10.46
N ALA A 135 0.59 13.55 9.90
CA ALA A 135 -0.50 14.50 9.61
C ALA A 135 -1.47 13.94 8.56
N GLY A 136 -0.95 13.30 7.52
CA GLY A 136 -1.74 12.62 6.49
C GLY A 136 -2.56 11.44 7.02
N VAL A 137 -2.02 10.61 7.92
CA VAL A 137 -2.78 9.55 8.61
C VAL A 137 -3.91 10.13 9.45
N THR A 138 -3.63 11.24 10.14
CA THR A 138 -4.65 11.94 10.96
C THR A 138 -5.77 12.48 10.07
N ALA A 139 -5.41 13.16 8.97
CA ALA A 139 -6.36 13.65 7.98
C ALA A 139 -7.17 12.50 7.35
N PHE A 140 -6.52 11.40 6.97
CA PHE A 140 -7.16 10.17 6.48
C PHE A 140 -8.20 9.62 7.43
N ASN A 141 -7.85 9.42 8.70
CA ASN A 141 -8.81 8.92 9.68
C ASN A 141 -10.01 9.87 9.86
N LYS A 142 -9.85 11.17 9.62
CA LYS A 142 -10.96 12.14 9.70
C LYS A 142 -11.84 12.12 8.45
N PHE A 143 -11.27 12.04 7.24
CA PHE A 143 -12.06 12.04 6.02
C PHE A 143 -12.61 10.65 5.65
N LYS A 144 -11.99 9.55 6.06
CA LYS A 144 -12.48 8.16 5.83
C LYS A 144 -13.89 7.95 6.36
N HIS A 145 -14.23 8.66 7.43
CA HIS A 145 -15.56 8.65 8.04
C HIS A 145 -16.46 9.78 7.55
N GLY A 146 -16.03 10.56 6.54
CA GLY A 146 -16.78 11.67 5.94
C GLY A 146 -16.92 12.90 6.85
N LEU A 147 -16.12 13.01 7.91
CA LEU A 147 -16.42 13.94 9.01
C LEU A 147 -15.84 15.36 8.80
N PHE A 148 -14.77 15.54 8.02
CA PHE A 148 -14.15 16.86 7.80
C PHE A 148 -13.42 16.93 6.46
N LEU A 149 -14.16 17.22 5.38
CA LEU A 149 -13.61 17.49 4.05
C LEU A 149 -13.93 18.93 3.65
N VAL A 150 -12.90 19.69 3.26
CA VAL A 150 -13.06 20.94 2.53
C VAL A 150 -12.72 20.66 1.07
N PRO A 151 -13.69 20.77 0.13
CA PRO A 151 -13.46 20.47 -1.28
C PRO A 151 -12.42 21.36 -1.96
N SER A 152 -12.16 22.55 -1.40
CA SER A 152 -11.16 23.48 -1.88
C SER A 152 -10.36 24.02 -0.71
N ALA A 153 -9.04 23.92 -0.81
CA ALA A 153 -8.15 24.52 0.16
C ALA A 153 -7.90 26.01 -0.09
N VAL A 154 -8.44 26.65 -1.15
CA VAL A 154 -8.16 28.04 -1.56
C VAL A 154 -8.10 29.01 -0.37
N GLU A 155 -9.10 28.97 0.51
CA GLU A 155 -9.24 29.89 1.63
C GLU A 155 -8.22 29.65 2.76
N TYR A 156 -7.55 28.49 2.76
CA TYR A 156 -6.71 27.99 3.85
C TYR A 156 -5.26 27.70 3.43
N VAL A 157 -5.05 27.35 2.16
CA VAL A 157 -3.78 27.06 1.49
C VAL A 157 -3.86 27.64 0.07
N PRO A 158 -3.63 28.96 -0.09
CA PRO A 158 -3.81 29.65 -1.37
C PRO A 158 -2.96 29.10 -2.52
N GLU A 159 -1.85 28.43 -2.19
CA GLU A 159 -0.93 27.79 -3.13
C GLU A 159 -1.46 26.47 -3.72
N LEU A 160 -2.51 25.88 -3.12
CA LEU A 160 -3.08 24.58 -3.50
C LEU A 160 -4.62 24.65 -3.63
N PRO A 161 -5.16 25.53 -4.48
CA PRO A 161 -6.58 25.86 -4.51
C PRO A 161 -7.49 24.65 -4.82
N ASP A 162 -6.98 23.71 -5.62
CA ASP A 162 -7.74 22.55 -6.11
C ASP A 162 -7.51 21.27 -5.32
N SER A 163 -6.64 21.30 -4.32
CA SER A 163 -6.35 20.13 -3.50
C SER A 163 -7.45 19.90 -2.47
N PRO A 164 -7.91 18.65 -2.28
CA PRO A 164 -8.78 18.34 -1.16
C PRO A 164 -8.03 18.60 0.14
N ALA A 165 -8.75 19.13 1.12
CA ALA A 165 -8.20 19.45 2.42
C ALA A 165 -9.04 18.88 3.55
N ALA A 166 -8.37 18.58 4.66
CA ALA A 166 -9.00 18.15 5.89
C ALA A 166 -8.61 19.09 7.04
N LEU A 167 -9.57 19.40 7.90
CA LEU A 167 -9.31 20.05 9.18
C LEU A 167 -8.80 19.00 10.16
N ILE A 168 -7.58 19.17 10.64
CA ILE A 168 -6.94 18.31 11.64
C ILE A 168 -6.61 19.12 12.89
N PRO A 169 -6.53 18.51 14.08
CA PRO A 169 -5.96 19.18 15.24
C PRO A 169 -4.57 19.72 14.90
N ASN A 170 -4.30 20.98 15.22
CA ASN A 170 -2.99 21.56 14.98
C ASN A 170 -1.99 20.91 15.95
N VAL A 171 -1.11 20.05 15.43
CA VAL A 171 -0.09 19.35 16.22
C VAL A 171 1.23 20.13 16.26
N VAL A 172 1.29 21.31 15.61
CA VAL A 172 2.48 22.15 15.58
C VAL A 172 2.42 23.16 16.73
N ASP A 173 3.36 22.98 17.66
CA ASP A 173 3.79 23.87 18.73
C ASP A 173 2.79 24.27 19.83
N ALA A 174 2.89 23.55 20.95
CA ALA A 174 2.45 24.04 22.27
C ALA A 174 3.19 25.32 22.73
N THR A 175 4.17 25.81 21.96
CA THR A 175 5.00 26.99 22.21
C THR A 175 4.61 28.21 21.37
N ALA A 176 3.70 28.07 20.40
CA ALA A 176 3.22 29.20 19.60
C ALA A 176 2.15 29.99 20.39
N LYS A 177 2.38 31.29 20.60
CA LYS A 177 1.48 32.17 21.38
C LYS A 177 0.09 32.34 20.76
N GLU A 178 -0.06 32.02 19.47
CA GLU A 178 -1.34 32.04 18.74
C GLU A 178 -1.41 30.80 17.84
N SER A 179 -1.62 29.63 18.44
CA SER A 179 -1.93 28.42 17.68
C SER A 179 -3.45 28.30 17.51
N TYR A 180 -3.96 28.36 16.28
CA TYR A 180 -5.32 27.92 16.00
C TYR A 180 -5.45 26.44 16.39
N PRO A 181 -6.56 26.01 17.04
CA PRO A 181 -6.73 24.63 17.51
C PRO A 181 -6.81 23.61 16.38
N LEU A 182 -7.05 24.09 15.15
CA LEU A 182 -7.19 23.30 13.94
C LEU A 182 -6.19 23.82 12.89
N ALA A 183 -5.56 22.89 12.18
CA ALA A 183 -4.75 23.12 10.99
C ALA A 183 -5.45 22.53 9.77
N VAL A 184 -5.25 23.12 8.60
CA VAL A 184 -5.76 22.59 7.34
C VAL A 184 -4.64 21.80 6.68
N TYR A 185 -4.88 20.50 6.46
CA TYR A 185 -3.96 19.66 5.71
C TYR A 185 -4.51 19.48 4.30
N ALA A 186 -3.88 20.12 3.31
CA ALA A 186 -4.15 19.90 1.90
C ALA A 186 -3.37 18.69 1.39
N PHE A 187 -3.95 17.93 0.47
CA PHE A 187 -3.27 16.87 -0.28
C PHE A 187 -2.91 17.39 -1.67
N PRO A 188 -1.68 17.87 -1.91
CA PRO A 188 -1.26 18.32 -3.23
C PRO A 188 -1.53 17.22 -4.26
N SER A 189 -2.26 17.58 -5.30
CA SER A 189 -2.83 16.63 -6.28
C SER A 189 -2.99 17.29 -7.65
N ASP A 190 -1.88 17.70 -8.27
CA ASP A 190 -1.89 17.93 -9.71
C ASP A 190 -2.06 16.61 -10.48
N ASP A 191 -2.29 16.68 -11.79
CA ASP A 191 -2.56 15.50 -12.61
C ASP A 191 -1.40 14.48 -12.55
N GLU A 192 -0.15 14.95 -12.53
CA GLU A 192 1.04 14.11 -12.41
C GLU A 192 1.09 13.38 -11.05
N SER A 193 0.84 14.10 -9.95
CA SER A 193 0.76 13.52 -8.61
C SER A 193 -0.39 12.53 -8.47
N LEU A 194 -1.52 12.76 -9.14
CA LEU A 194 -2.66 11.85 -9.15
C LEU A 194 -2.34 10.54 -9.87
N GLU A 195 -1.68 10.62 -11.03
CA GLU A 195 -1.18 9.44 -11.73
C GLU A 195 -0.18 8.66 -10.88
N GLU A 196 0.76 9.36 -10.24
CA GLU A 196 1.75 8.73 -9.37
C GLU A 196 1.09 8.00 -8.20
N ARG A 197 0.12 8.64 -7.51
CA ARG A 197 -0.65 7.99 -6.42
C ARG A 197 -1.34 6.72 -6.88
N GLY A 198 -1.99 6.75 -8.06
CA GLY A 198 -2.61 5.57 -8.64
C GLY A 198 -1.60 4.43 -8.81
N ARG A 199 -0.45 4.71 -9.44
CA ARG A 199 0.63 3.74 -9.64
C ARG A 199 1.16 3.19 -8.31
N VAL A 200 1.30 4.04 -7.29
CA VAL A 200 1.70 3.63 -5.93
C VAL A 200 0.69 2.64 -5.34
N VAL A 201 -0.62 2.94 -5.41
CA VAL A 201 -1.67 2.03 -4.90
C VAL A 201 -1.59 0.67 -5.57
N HIS A 202 -1.43 0.64 -6.90
CA HIS A 202 -1.29 -0.62 -7.64
C HIS A 202 -0.03 -1.38 -7.24
N PHE A 203 1.11 -0.69 -7.13
CA PHE A 203 2.37 -1.33 -6.78
C PHE A 203 2.34 -1.93 -5.37
N VAL A 204 1.78 -1.21 -4.37
CA VAL A 204 1.58 -1.73 -3.01
C VAL A 204 0.68 -2.96 -3.04
N SER A 205 -0.48 -2.87 -3.68
CA SER A 205 -1.45 -3.96 -3.78
C SER A 205 -0.85 -5.22 -4.39
N ARG A 206 -0.17 -5.09 -5.54
CA ARG A 206 0.47 -6.22 -6.23
C ARG A 206 1.63 -6.81 -5.42
N THR A 207 2.43 -5.96 -4.76
CA THR A 207 3.52 -6.40 -3.88
C THR A 207 2.98 -7.20 -2.69
N LEU A 208 1.94 -6.72 -2.01
CA LEU A 208 1.34 -7.44 -0.88
C LEU A 208 0.71 -8.75 -1.33
N ARG A 209 0.02 -8.77 -2.47
CA ARG A 209 -0.53 -10.01 -3.05
C ARG A 209 0.57 -11.00 -3.41
N LEU A 210 1.70 -10.54 -3.95
CA LEU A 210 2.86 -11.38 -4.21
C LEU A 210 3.38 -12.00 -2.90
N LEU A 211 3.58 -11.20 -1.85
CA LEU A 211 4.04 -11.70 -0.55
C LEU A 211 3.05 -12.71 0.07
N VAL A 212 1.74 -12.48 -0.05
CA VAL A 212 0.71 -13.45 0.37
C VAL A 212 0.80 -14.74 -0.44
N ALA A 213 0.94 -14.66 -1.77
CA ALA A 213 1.07 -15.84 -2.62
C ALA A 213 2.31 -16.68 -2.27
N LEU A 214 3.44 -16.02 -2.01
CA LEU A 214 4.68 -16.67 -1.56
C LEU A 214 4.52 -17.31 -0.18
N TYR A 215 3.92 -16.58 0.77
CA TYR A 215 3.65 -17.10 2.11
C TYR A 215 2.77 -18.35 2.06
N LEU A 216 1.67 -18.31 1.32
CA LEU A 216 0.75 -19.45 1.15
C LEU A 216 1.43 -20.65 0.48
N SER A 217 2.20 -20.41 -0.59
CA SER A 217 2.92 -21.47 -1.29
C SER A 217 3.95 -22.16 -0.42
N SER A 218 4.62 -21.40 0.45
CA SER A 218 5.69 -21.88 1.33
C SER A 218 5.14 -22.59 2.58
N HIS A 219 4.10 -22.04 3.22
CA HIS A 219 3.62 -22.52 4.52
C HIS A 219 2.40 -23.44 4.42
N PHE A 220 1.64 -23.37 3.33
CA PHE A 220 0.42 -24.16 3.11
C PHE A 220 0.42 -24.85 1.73
N PRO A 221 1.49 -25.57 1.35
CA PRO A 221 1.63 -26.13 0.00
C PRO A 221 0.51 -27.15 -0.33
N ASN A 222 0.01 -27.88 0.65
CA ASN A 222 -1.07 -28.86 0.47
C ASN A 222 -2.41 -28.17 0.16
N ASP A 223 -2.71 -27.05 0.83
CA ASP A 223 -3.93 -26.28 0.58
C ASP A 223 -3.85 -25.60 -0.79
N VAL A 224 -2.69 -25.05 -1.15
CA VAL A 224 -2.43 -24.50 -2.49
C VAL A 224 -2.61 -25.57 -3.57
N ALA A 225 -2.04 -26.77 -3.38
CA ALA A 225 -2.17 -27.86 -4.35
C ALA A 225 -3.61 -28.39 -4.50
N ARG A 226 -4.45 -28.28 -3.45
CA ARG A 226 -5.87 -28.65 -3.51
C ARG A 226 -6.68 -27.67 -4.36
N GLU A 227 -6.40 -26.37 -4.23
CA GLU A 227 -7.11 -25.32 -4.96
C GLU A 227 -6.59 -25.14 -6.39
N TRP A 228 -5.28 -25.31 -6.59
CA TRP A 228 -4.61 -25.27 -7.89
C TRP A 228 -3.93 -26.62 -8.16
N PRO A 229 -4.62 -27.55 -8.84
CA PRO A 229 -4.07 -28.86 -9.15
C PRO A 229 -2.77 -28.72 -9.97
N GLY A 230 -1.68 -29.29 -9.49
CA GLY A 230 -0.40 -29.34 -10.22
C GLY A 230 0.69 -28.36 -9.76
N GLU A 231 0.87 -28.21 -8.43
CA GLU A 231 1.96 -27.48 -7.77
C GLU A 231 1.81 -25.93 -7.75
N PRO A 232 2.58 -25.18 -6.94
CA PRO A 232 2.47 -23.72 -6.85
C PRO A 232 2.59 -22.99 -8.21
N ARG A 233 3.20 -23.62 -9.23
CA ARG A 233 3.20 -23.15 -10.61
C ARG A 233 1.80 -22.83 -11.13
N ALA A 234 0.82 -23.70 -10.88
CA ALA A 234 -0.55 -23.52 -11.35
C ALA A 234 -1.25 -22.31 -10.69
N MET A 235 -0.89 -22.01 -9.43
CA MET A 235 -1.36 -20.80 -8.76
C MET A 235 -0.82 -19.53 -9.42
N PHE A 236 0.49 -19.47 -9.68
CA PHE A 236 1.11 -18.32 -10.36
C PHE A 236 0.60 -18.15 -11.80
N ALA A 237 0.32 -19.24 -12.51
CA ALA A 237 -0.26 -19.21 -13.86
C ALA A 237 -1.76 -18.89 -13.90
N SER A 238 -2.44 -18.83 -12.75
CA SER A 238 -3.89 -18.62 -12.71
C SER A 238 -4.30 -17.21 -13.13
N THR A 239 -5.52 -17.07 -13.65
CA THR A 239 -6.10 -15.75 -14.00
C THR A 239 -6.16 -14.80 -12.80
N ASN A 240 -6.24 -15.35 -11.58
CA ASN A 240 -6.25 -14.59 -10.33
C ASN A 240 -4.88 -14.02 -9.94
N MET A 241 -3.79 -14.42 -10.60
CA MET A 241 -2.42 -13.97 -10.31
C MET A 241 -1.72 -13.33 -11.53
N LEU A 242 -2.46 -13.04 -12.61
CA LEU A 242 -1.91 -12.43 -13.82
C LEU A 242 -1.21 -11.10 -13.53
N ASP A 243 -1.80 -10.25 -12.69
CA ASP A 243 -1.23 -8.96 -12.30
C ASP A 243 0.10 -9.08 -11.53
N ILE A 244 0.30 -10.19 -10.82
CA ILE A 244 1.55 -10.51 -10.13
C ILE A 244 2.61 -10.95 -11.13
N LEU A 245 2.27 -11.81 -12.09
CA LEU A 245 3.19 -12.21 -13.16
C LEU A 245 3.59 -11.02 -14.04
N GLU A 246 2.65 -10.12 -14.33
CA GLU A 246 2.91 -8.86 -15.03
C GLU A 246 3.89 -7.98 -14.25
N LEU A 247 3.68 -7.80 -12.93
CA LEU A 247 4.61 -7.07 -12.07
C LEU A 247 6.03 -7.66 -12.14
N ILE A 248 6.16 -8.98 -11.98
CA ILE A 248 7.46 -9.65 -12.04
C ILE A 248 8.12 -9.44 -13.42
N GLN A 249 7.34 -9.54 -14.49
CA GLN A 249 7.82 -9.28 -15.86
C GLN A 249 8.31 -7.85 -16.04
N GLU A 250 7.55 -6.85 -15.59
CA GLU A 250 7.91 -5.44 -15.68
C GLU A 250 9.22 -5.13 -14.96
N VAL A 251 9.38 -5.63 -13.72
CA VAL A 251 10.59 -5.45 -12.91
C VAL A 251 11.78 -6.20 -13.49
N THR A 252 11.55 -7.39 -14.06
CA THR A 252 12.64 -8.18 -14.67
C THR A 252 13.12 -7.54 -15.98
N ARG A 253 12.21 -7.02 -16.80
CA ARG A 253 12.53 -6.42 -18.11
C ARG A 253 13.22 -5.06 -17.99
N LYS A 254 12.93 -4.28 -16.95
CA LYS A 254 13.64 -3.03 -16.67
C LYS A 254 15.04 -3.35 -16.13
N ARG A 255 16.04 -3.14 -16.99
CA ARG A 255 17.47 -3.15 -16.66
C ARG A 255 17.86 -1.86 -15.97
#